data_AF-A0A2C6KE39-F1
#
_entry.id   AF-A0A2C6KE39-F1
#
_cell.length_a   1.000
_cell.length_b   1.000
_cell.length_c   1.000
_cell.angle_alpha   90.00
_cell.angle_beta   90.00
_cell.angle_gamma   90.00
#
_symmetry.space_group_name_H-M   'P 1'
#
loop_
_entity.id
_entity.type
_entity.pdbx_description
1 polymer ?
#
loop_
_entity_poly.entity_id
_entity_poly.type
_entity_poly.pdbx_seq_one_letter_code
_entity_poly.pdbx_strand_id
1 'polypeptide(L)' 'LDIDGRDIVYKNHIDISVAVATPKGLVVPVIRGCEQKTWPDIEKELAALATKARNNQIALEDMAGGTFTVSN' A
#
# COMPACT_ATOMS: atom_id res chain seq x y z
N LEU A 1 -3.10 14.34 -4.78
CA LEU A 1 -2.69 15.17 -5.93
C LEU A 1 -3.83 16.13 -6.14
N ASP A 2 -3.68 17.36 -5.66
CA ASP A 2 -4.45 18.45 -6.23
C ASP A 2 -3.55 19.13 -7.26
N ILE A 3 -4.14 19.49 -8.40
CA ILE A 3 -3.46 19.66 -9.70
C ILE A 3 -2.99 21.10 -9.95
N ASP A 4 -3.18 22.03 -9.01
CA ASP A 4 -2.86 23.44 -9.24
C ASP A 4 -1.88 24.00 -8.19
N GLY A 5 -0.63 24.20 -8.63
CA GLY A 5 0.20 25.31 -8.17
C GLY A 5 0.82 25.23 -6.78
N ARG A 6 2.08 24.79 -6.71
CA ARG A 6 3.07 25.11 -5.65
C ARG A 6 2.72 24.81 -4.19
N ASP A 7 1.65 24.08 -3.90
CA ASP A 7 1.39 23.66 -2.52
C ASP A 7 2.02 22.28 -2.23
N ILE A 8 2.99 22.28 -1.31
CA ILE A 8 3.53 21.04 -0.74
C ILE A 8 2.48 20.50 0.24
N VAL A 9 1.74 19.48 -0.19
CA VAL A 9 0.80 18.78 0.69
C VAL A 9 1.58 17.84 1.60
N TYR A 10 1.81 18.28 2.83
CA TYR A 10 2.35 17.42 3.89
C TYR A 10 1.25 16.46 4.37
N LYS A 11 1.42 15.17 4.07
CA LYS A 11 0.59 14.11 4.66
C LYS A 11 1.25 13.65 5.96
N ASN A 12 0.53 13.75 7.08
CA ASN A 12 0.97 13.26 8.40
C ASN A 12 0.74 11.74 8.59
N HIS A 13 0.57 10.98 7.51
CA HIS A 13 0.44 9.53 7.54
C HIS A 13 1.30 8.91 6.43
N ILE A 14 1.87 7.74 6.73
CA ILE A 14 2.77 7.00 5.87
C ILE A 14 2.01 5.77 5.37
N ASP A 15 1.50 5.84 4.13
CA ASP A 15 0.86 4.71 3.47
C ASP A 15 1.81 4.12 2.43
N ILE A 16 2.28 2.90 2.68
CA ILE A 16 3.30 2.23 1.86
C ILE A 16 2.62 1.30 0.87
N SER A 17 2.81 1.56 -0.42
CA SER A 17 2.37 0.66 -1.48
C SER A 17 3.45 -0.37 -1.78
N VAL A 18 3.11 -1.65 -1.84
CA VAL A 18 4.08 -2.75 -2.06
C VAL A 18 3.69 -3.54 -3.29
N ALA A 19 4.62 -3.70 -4.23
CA ALA A 19 4.39 -4.52 -5.41
C ALA A 19 4.38 -6.02 -5.04
N VAL A 20 3.28 -6.71 -5.33
CA VAL A 20 3.10 -8.14 -5.06
C VAL A 20 2.80 -8.90 -6.36
N ALA A 21 3.69 -9.84 -6.69
CA ALA A 21 3.47 -10.76 -7.80
C ALA A 21 2.41 -11.82 -7.45
N THR A 22 1.42 -11.97 -8.32
CA THR A 22 0.34 -12.96 -8.22
C THR A 22 0.28 -13.78 -9.51
N PRO A 23 -0.40 -14.95 -9.52
CA PRO A 23 -0.58 -15.73 -10.74
C PRO A 23 -1.29 -14.99 -11.88
N LYS A 24 -2.06 -13.95 -11.58
CA LYS A 24 -2.80 -13.15 -12.57
C LYS A 24 -2.08 -11.87 -13.01
N GLY A 25 -0.89 -11.60 -12.46
CA GLY A 25 -0.11 -10.40 -12.75
C GLY A 25 0.41 -9.71 -11.49
N LEU A 26 0.81 -8.46 -11.64
CA LEU A 26 1.30 -7.62 -10.55
C LEU A 26 0.16 -6.81 -9.94
N VAL A 27 0.03 -6.84 -8.62
CA VAL A 27 -0.87 -5.95 -7.88
C VAL A 27 -0.08 -5.12 -6.89
N VAL A 28 -0.62 -3.96 -6.50
CA VAL A 28 0.07 -3.00 -5.63
C VAL A 28 -0.84 -2.66 -4.43
N PRO A 29 -0.94 -3.53 -3.42
CA PRO A 29 -1.62 -3.23 -2.17
C PRO A 29 -0.95 -2.09 -1.39
N VAL A 30 -1.72 -1.41 -0.56
CA VAL A 30 -1.32 -0.29 0.29
C VAL A 30 -1.45 -0.69 1.77
N ILE A 31 -0.34 -0.62 2.50
CA ILE A 31 -0.30 -0.72 3.97
C ILE A 31 -0.53 0.69 4.52
N ARG A 32 -1.60 0.91 5.28
CA ARG A 32 -1.99 2.25 5.75
C ARG A 32 -1.41 2.58 7.12
N GLY A 33 -1.07 3.83 7.39
CA GLY A 33 -0.70 4.29 8.73
C GLY A 33 0.53 3.57 9.31
N CYS A 34 1.55 3.34 8.48
CA CYS A 34 2.77 2.65 8.88
C CYS A 34 3.54 3.37 9.99
N GLU A 35 3.34 4.68 10.17
CA GLU A 35 3.94 5.47 11.25
C GLU A 35 3.48 5.05 12.66
N GLN A 36 2.34 4.37 12.76
CA GLN A 36 1.77 3.89 14.02
C GLN A 36 2.03 2.39 14.25
N LYS A 37 2.73 1.72 13.33
CA LYS A 37 2.92 0.27 13.34
C LYS A 37 4.35 -0.11 13.69
N THR A 38 4.51 -1.22 14.40
CA THR A 38 5.83 -1.82 14.57
C THR A 38 6.22 -2.63 13.34
N TRP A 39 7.51 -2.92 13.18
CA TRP A 39 7.99 -3.72 12.05
C TRP A 39 7.26 -5.08 11.90
N PRO A 40 7.04 -5.87 12.96
CA PRO A 40 6.24 -7.10 12.88
C PRO A 40 4.80 -6.90 12.44
N ASP A 41 4.17 -5.77 12.77
CA ASP A 41 2.78 -5.48 12.36
C ASP A 41 2.73 -5.21 10.85
N ILE A 42 3.69 -4.45 10.34
CA ILE A 42 3.84 -4.18 8.90
C ILE A 42 4.06 -5.49 8.13
N GLU A 43 4.94 -6.38 8.61
CA GLU A 43 5.17 -7.69 7.99
C GLU A 43 3.92 -8.57 7.99
N LYS A 44 3.18 -8.63 9.11
CA LYS A 44 1.92 -9.38 9.20
C LYS A 44 0.87 -8.87 8.22
N GLU A 45 0.72 -7.55 8.12
CA GLU A 45 -0.25 -6.94 7.23
C GLU A 45 0.12 -7.13 5.76
N LEU A 46 1.40 -6.98 5.42
CA LEU A 46 1.90 -7.29 4.09
C LEU A 46 1.64 -8.75 3.71
N ALA A 47 1.90 -9.69 4.62
CA ALA A 47 1.64 -11.10 4.39
C ALA A 47 0.13 -11.38 4.18
N ALA A 48 -0.74 -10.71 4.93
CA ALA A 48 -2.19 -10.80 4.77
C ALA A 48 -2.65 -10.24 3.40
N LEU A 49 -2.16 -9.05 3.01
CA LEU A 49 -2.46 -8.43 1.72
C LEU A 49 -1.94 -9.27 0.55
N ALA A 50 -0.72 -9.82 0.68
CA ALA A 50 -0.16 -10.73 -0.32
C ALA A 50 -0.97 -12.03 -0.46
N THR A 51 -1.47 -12.57 0.65
CA THR A 51 -2.35 -13.76 0.64
C THR A 51 -3.68 -13.44 -0.04
N LYS A 52 -4.32 -12.31 0.31
CA LYS A 52 -5.55 -11.85 -0.35
C LYS A 52 -5.34 -11.65 -1.85
N ALA A 53 -4.24 -11.01 -2.23
CA ALA A 53 -3.86 -10.78 -3.63
C ALA A 53 -3.73 -12.10 -4.41
N ARG A 54 -3.00 -13.09 -3.87
CA ARG A 54 -2.86 -14.41 -4.48
C ARG A 54 -4.19 -15.16 -4.58
N ASN A 55 -5.07 -14.99 -3.59
CA ASN A 55 -6.39 -15.60 -3.56
C ASN A 55 -7.46 -14.86 -4.39
N ASN A 56 -7.12 -13.74 -5.04
CA ASN A 56 -8.07 -12.87 -5.76
C ASN A 56 -9.15 -12.26 -4.87
N GLN A 57 -8.83 -12.03 -3.59
CA GLN A 57 -9.72 -11.44 -2.60
C GLN A 57 -9.33 -9.99 -2.26
N ILE A 58 -8.46 -9.38 -3.06
CA ILE A 58 -8.03 -8.00 -2.87
C ILE A 58 -9.12 -7.04 -3.37
N ALA A 59 -9.49 -6.08 -2.53
CA ALA A 59 -10.48 -5.07 -2.89
C ALA A 59 -9.82 -3.87 -3.58
N LEU A 60 -10.62 -3.08 -4.30
CA LEU A 60 -10.12 -1.84 -4.93
C LEU A 60 -9.56 -0.85 -3.88
N GLU A 61 -10.18 -0.84 -2.70
CA GLU A 61 -9.80 -0.01 -1.56
C GLU A 61 -8.41 -0.36 -0.98
N ASP A 62 -7.99 -1.62 -1.12
CA ASP A 62 -6.67 -2.10 -0.68
C ASP A 62 -5.55 -1.59 -1.60
N MET A 63 -5.88 -1.07 -2.79
CA MET A 63 -4.90 -0.62 -3.79
C MET A 63 -4.88 0.89 -3.98
N ALA A 64 -5.79 1.62 -3.31
CA ALA A 64 -5.96 3.06 -3.50
C ALA A 64 -5.30 3.88 -2.37
N GLY A 65 -4.87 5.10 -2.68
CA GLY A 65 -4.53 6.11 -1.66
C GLY A 65 -3.14 6.02 -1.03
N GLY A 66 -2.24 5.16 -1.55
CA GLY A 66 -0.85 5.11 -1.11
C GLY A 66 -0.12 6.45 -1.28
N THR A 67 0.84 6.73 -0.39
CA THR A 67 1.64 7.97 -0.46
C THR A 67 2.92 7.78 -1.25
N PHE A 68 3.51 6.59 -1.21
CA PHE A 68 4.63 6.19 -2.07
C PHE A 68 4.62 4.68 -2.30
N THR A 69 5.44 4.23 -3.26
CA THR A 69 5.51 2.82 -3.67
C THR A 69 6.93 2.30 -3.50
N VAL A 70 7.04 1.11 -2.90
CA VAL A 70 8.27 0.33 -2.80
C VAL A 70 8.09 -0.94 -3.65
N SER A 71 9.06 -1.20 -4.52
CA SER A 71 9.15 -2.44 -5.29
C SER A 71 10.49 -3.10 -4.99
N ASN A 72 10.48 -4.42 -4.86
CA ASN A 72 11.66 -5.27 -4.90
C ASN A 72 11.66 -6.03 -6.23
#